data_AF-A0A939K2W0-F1
#
_entry.id   AF-A0A939K2W0-F1
#
_cell.length_a   1.000
_cell.length_b   1.000
_cell.length_c   1.000
_cell.angle_alpha   90.00
_cell.angle_beta   90.00
_cell.angle_gamma   90.00
#
_symmetry.space_group_name_H-M   'P 1'
#
loop_
_entity.id
_entity.type
_entity.pdbx_description
1 polymer ?
#
loop_
_entity_poly.entity_id
_entity_poly.type
_entity_poly.pdbx_seq_one_letter_code
_entity_poly.pdbx_strand_id
1 'polypeptide(L)'
;MNDYSFDLHRHNYATWTAARAVQRNFTNTKSIKHAINASGLRNFVKSDEIYSIAEFDSFHKFCAQEIINEFGKVGISASYGQAAKIISIYLKTSVIICNSGSCTKSEVIHPPIDRVLLTNIADKIDGLGHLKQVNWTQLSEDSYWMLIKQLRAKIDPFNWRVEEFWFP
;
A
#
# COMPACT_ATOMS: atom_id res chain seq x y z
N MET A 1 -19.58 -0.61 28.91
CA MET A 1 -18.70 -1.06 27.81
C MET A 1 -19.45 -0.87 26.51
N ASN A 2 -19.04 0.09 25.67
CA ASN A 2 -19.46 0.19 24.27
C ASN A 2 -18.57 1.18 23.49
N ASP A 3 -17.25 1.09 23.65
CA ASP A 3 -16.29 1.93 22.91
C ASP A 3 -15.76 1.25 21.63
N TYR A 4 -16.45 0.21 21.17
CA TYR A 4 -16.10 -0.53 19.97
C TYR A 4 -17.04 -0.18 18.82
N SER A 5 -16.59 0.72 17.94
CA SER A 5 -17.33 1.15 16.76
C SER A 5 -16.97 0.35 15.52
N PHE A 6 -17.81 0.41 14.48
CA PHE A 6 -17.50 -0.16 13.17
C PHE A 6 -16.20 0.40 12.59
N ASP A 7 -15.94 1.70 12.79
CA ASP A 7 -14.67 2.32 12.39
C ASP A 7 -13.45 1.70 13.08
N LEU A 8 -13.58 1.39 14.37
CA LEU A 8 -12.51 0.72 15.10
C LEU A 8 -12.34 -0.73 14.62
N HIS A 9 -13.43 -1.45 14.35
CA HIS A 9 -13.38 -2.79 13.76
C HIS A 9 -12.65 -2.79 12.41
N ARG A 10 -13.08 -1.91 11.50
CA ARG A 10 -12.47 -1.70 10.16
C ARG A 10 -10.98 -1.39 10.27
N HIS A 11 -10.61 -0.44 11.13
CA HIS A 11 -9.21 -0.08 11.35
C HIS A 11 -8.37 -1.25 11.89
N ASN A 12 -8.89 -2.00 12.87
CA ASN A 12 -8.18 -3.15 13.43
C ASN A 12 -8.01 -4.27 12.39
N TYR A 13 -9.03 -4.56 11.58
CA TYR A 13 -8.96 -5.57 10.52
C TYR A 13 -7.98 -5.16 9.41
N ALA A 14 -8.05 -3.90 8.96
CA ALA A 14 -7.11 -3.35 7.97
C ALA A 14 -5.66 -3.36 8.47
N THR A 15 -5.45 -3.08 9.75
CA THR A 15 -4.13 -3.16 10.39
C THR A 15 -3.61 -4.60 10.42
N TRP A 16 -4.46 -5.55 10.81
CA TRP A 16 -4.08 -6.96 10.87
C TRP A 16 -3.73 -7.52 9.49
N THR A 17 -4.55 -7.24 8.48
CA THR A 17 -4.28 -7.66 7.09
C THR A 17 -2.98 -7.07 6.54
N ALA A 18 -2.75 -5.76 6.74
CA ALA A 18 -1.50 -5.11 6.37
C ALA A 18 -0.30 -5.75 7.08
N ALA A 19 -0.44 -6.07 8.37
CA ALA A 19 0.62 -6.74 9.11
C ALA A 19 0.94 -8.13 8.56
N ARG A 20 -0.08 -8.94 8.29
CA ARG A 20 0.08 -10.28 7.70
C ARG A 20 0.76 -10.25 6.35
N ALA A 21 0.49 -9.23 5.54
CA ALA A 21 1.06 -9.09 4.20
C ALA A 21 2.58 -8.80 4.18
N VAL A 22 3.14 -8.20 5.25
CA VAL A 22 4.54 -7.74 5.24
C VAL A 22 5.44 -8.35 6.32
N GLN A 23 4.88 -8.92 7.40
CA GLN A 23 5.63 -9.25 8.61
C GLN A 23 6.75 -10.30 8.43
N ARG A 24 6.68 -11.15 7.41
CA ARG A 24 7.59 -12.31 7.28
C ARG A 24 9.05 -11.83 7.18
N ASN A 25 9.88 -12.30 8.12
CA ASN A 25 11.29 -11.92 8.24
C ASN A 25 11.54 -10.40 8.33
N PHE A 26 10.57 -9.64 8.82
CA PHE A 26 10.66 -8.18 8.90
C PHE A 26 10.37 -7.66 10.31
N THR A 27 9.14 -7.81 10.80
CA THR A 27 8.71 -7.25 12.09
C THR A 27 7.45 -7.96 12.59
N ASN A 28 6.81 -7.42 13.63
CA ASN A 28 5.59 -7.95 14.24
C ASN A 28 4.40 -6.99 14.07
N THR A 29 3.19 -7.52 14.30
CA THR A 29 1.93 -6.77 14.18
C THR A 29 1.87 -5.53 15.09
N LYS A 30 2.48 -5.57 16.28
CA LYS A 30 2.47 -4.45 17.22
C LYS A 30 3.23 -3.25 16.63
N SER A 31 4.42 -3.47 16.07
CA SER A 31 5.20 -2.42 15.42
C SER A 31 4.50 -1.86 14.18
N ILE A 32 3.91 -2.72 13.34
CA ILE A 32 3.16 -2.28 12.15
C ILE A 32 1.92 -1.46 12.54
N LYS A 33 1.17 -1.89 13.55
CA LYS A 33 0.04 -1.12 14.08
C LYS A 33 0.47 0.26 14.57
N HIS A 34 1.60 0.33 15.28
CA HIS A 34 2.13 1.60 15.76
C HIS A 34 2.46 2.54 14.59
N ALA A 35 3.18 2.05 13.57
CA ALA A 35 3.53 2.83 12.39
C ALA A 35 2.29 3.30 11.59
N ILE A 36 1.30 2.43 11.39
CA ILE A 36 0.03 2.80 10.74
C ILE A 36 -0.67 3.94 11.50
N ASN A 37 -0.70 3.87 12.83
CA ASN A 37 -1.36 4.89 13.66
C ASN A 37 -0.69 6.26 13.59
N ALA A 38 0.62 6.32 13.31
CA ALA A 38 1.35 7.57 13.13
C ALA A 38 1.24 8.14 11.70
N SER A 39 1.08 7.27 10.69
CA SER A 39 1.22 7.61 9.27
C SER A 39 0.15 8.51 8.63
N GLY A 40 -0.93 8.86 9.35
CA GLY A 40 -2.07 9.60 8.78
C GLY A 40 -3.07 8.76 7.96
N LEU A 41 -2.80 7.46 7.73
CA LEU A 41 -3.70 6.56 7.00
C LEU A 41 -5.13 6.52 7.58
N ARG A 42 -5.27 6.57 8.90
CA ARG A 42 -6.59 6.57 9.55
C ARG A 42 -7.38 7.86 9.27
N ASN A 43 -6.70 8.99 9.12
CA ASN A 43 -7.32 10.27 8.79
C ASN A 43 -7.75 10.27 7.32
N PHE A 44 -6.91 9.76 6.42
CA PHE A 44 -7.28 9.58 5.01
C PHE A 44 -8.54 8.73 4.84
N VAL A 45 -8.68 7.62 5.60
CA VAL A 45 -9.90 6.78 5.54
C VAL A 45 -11.16 7.52 5.98
N LYS A 46 -11.04 8.49 6.90
CA LYS A 46 -12.17 9.25 7.47
C LYS A 46 -12.51 10.53 6.73
N SER A 47 -11.54 11.10 6.00
CA SER A 47 -11.71 12.33 5.24
C SER A 47 -12.75 12.13 4.11
N ASP A 48 -13.46 13.17 3.71
CA ASP A 48 -14.30 13.17 2.49
C ASP A 48 -13.60 13.88 1.31
N GLU A 49 -12.34 14.27 1.50
CA GLU A 49 -11.54 14.91 0.45
C GLU A 49 -11.38 13.99 -0.77
N ILE A 50 -11.46 14.62 -1.94
CA ILE A 50 -11.18 14.03 -3.23
C ILE A 50 -9.72 14.29 -3.53
N TYR A 51 -8.98 13.22 -3.84
CA TYR A 51 -7.57 13.29 -4.18
C TYR A 51 -7.41 13.12 -5.68
N SER A 52 -6.70 14.04 -6.33
CA SER A 52 -6.07 13.78 -7.62
C SER A 52 -4.94 12.75 -7.47
N ILE A 53 -4.46 12.22 -8.60
CA ILE A 53 -3.31 11.29 -8.61
C ILE A 53 -2.08 11.93 -7.96
N ALA A 54 -1.80 13.21 -8.24
CA ALA A 54 -0.64 13.91 -7.70
C ALA A 54 -0.74 14.16 -6.18
N GLU A 55 -1.94 14.47 -5.69
CA GLU A 55 -2.21 14.63 -4.26
C GLU A 55 -2.09 13.28 -3.54
N PHE A 56 -2.61 12.20 -4.12
CA PHE A 56 -2.45 10.86 -3.57
C PHE A 56 -0.98 10.44 -3.56
N ASP A 57 -0.21 10.73 -4.61
CA ASP A 57 1.22 10.43 -4.65
C ASP A 57 1.99 11.14 -3.54
N SER A 58 1.65 12.41 -3.30
CA SER A 58 2.24 13.21 -2.22
C SER A 58 1.87 12.65 -0.84
N PHE A 59 0.59 12.30 -0.64
CA PHE A 59 0.11 11.63 0.56
C PHE A 59 0.80 10.29 0.79
N HIS A 60 0.94 9.47 -0.26
CA HIS A 60 1.62 8.18 -0.18
C HIS A 60 3.08 8.34 0.26
N LYS A 61 3.81 9.31 -0.31
CA LYS A 61 5.19 9.63 0.11
C LYS A 61 5.26 10.02 1.58
N PHE A 62 4.37 10.91 2.01
CA PHE A 62 4.28 11.30 3.42
C PHE A 62 4.04 10.09 4.33
N CYS A 63 3.03 9.27 4.05
CA CYS A 63 2.73 8.07 4.85
C CYS A 63 3.90 7.09 4.89
N ALA A 64 4.56 6.87 3.75
CA ALA A 64 5.69 5.94 3.67
C ALA A 64 6.85 6.42 4.53
N GLN A 65 7.17 7.72 4.47
CA GLN A 65 8.22 8.31 5.29
C GLN A 65 7.89 8.22 6.79
N GLU A 66 6.66 8.51 7.19
CA GLU A 66 6.22 8.38 8.58
C GLU A 66 6.33 6.92 9.07
N ILE A 67 5.89 5.95 8.26
CA ILE A 67 6.01 4.52 8.60
C ILE A 67 7.47 4.11 8.78
N ILE A 68 8.35 4.52 7.87
CA ILE A 68 9.79 4.21 7.94
C ILE A 68 10.42 4.87 9.17
N ASN A 69 10.08 6.13 9.45
CA ASN A 69 10.55 6.86 10.62
C ASN A 69 10.14 6.16 11.93
N GLU A 70 8.87 5.73 12.05
CA GLU A 70 8.39 5.01 13.22
C GLU A 70 9.10 3.67 13.43
N PHE A 71 9.40 2.93 12.35
CA PHE A 71 10.21 1.73 12.46
C PHE A 71 11.64 2.05 12.91
N GLY A 72 12.24 3.12 12.37
CA GLY A 72 13.57 3.59 12.76
C GLY A 72 13.70 3.89 14.25
N LYS A 73 12.67 4.51 14.86
CA LYS A 73 12.62 4.82 16.31
C LYS A 73 12.75 3.59 17.21
N VAL A 74 12.40 2.40 16.71
CA VAL A 74 12.47 1.13 17.45
C VAL A 74 13.54 0.19 16.87
N GLY A 75 14.48 0.70 16.08
CA GLY A 75 15.61 -0.06 15.54
C GLY A 75 15.24 -1.02 14.41
N ILE A 76 14.12 -0.80 13.73
CA ILE A 76 13.65 -1.64 12.62
C ILE A 76 13.95 -0.92 11.31
N SER A 77 14.73 -1.55 10.44
CA SER A 77 15.01 -1.04 9.09
C SER A 77 13.90 -1.47 8.14
N ALA A 78 13.11 -0.51 7.66
CA ALA A 78 12.07 -0.73 6.67
C ALA A 78 12.47 -0.13 5.32
N SER A 79 12.24 -0.86 4.23
CA SER A 79 12.34 -0.30 2.89
C SER A 79 11.09 0.48 2.51
N TYR A 80 11.20 1.31 1.47
CA TYR A 80 10.05 2.02 0.94
C TYR A 80 9.00 1.06 0.39
N GLY A 81 9.42 -0.01 -0.28
CA GLY A 81 8.48 -1.03 -0.77
C GLY A 81 7.70 -1.75 0.34
N GLN A 82 8.31 -1.96 1.51
CA GLN A 82 7.60 -2.49 2.69
C GLN A 82 6.56 -1.49 3.22
N ALA A 83 6.92 -0.21 3.35
CA ALA A 83 5.99 0.84 3.76
C ALA A 83 4.84 1.01 2.76
N ALA A 84 5.14 1.03 1.47
CA ALA A 84 4.15 1.09 0.39
C ALA A 84 3.19 -0.10 0.42
N LYS A 85 3.68 -1.32 0.67
CA LYS A 85 2.82 -2.50 0.79
C LYS A 85 1.88 -2.40 2.00
N ILE A 86 2.34 -1.85 3.13
CA ILE A 86 1.49 -1.56 4.30
C ILE A 86 0.37 -0.59 3.90
N ILE A 87 0.70 0.52 3.24
CA ILE A 87 -0.26 1.54 2.80
C ILE A 87 -1.31 0.91 1.88
N SER A 88 -0.89 0.25 0.80
CA SER A 88 -1.82 -0.33 -0.17
C SER A 88 -2.74 -1.38 0.44
N ILE A 89 -2.23 -2.28 1.30
CA ILE A 89 -3.10 -3.29 1.93
C ILE A 89 -4.06 -2.67 2.93
N TYR A 90 -3.60 -1.70 3.73
CA TYR A 90 -4.47 -0.99 4.66
C TYR A 90 -5.58 -0.24 3.93
N LEU A 91 -5.28 0.47 2.84
CA LEU A 91 -6.27 1.21 2.05
C LEU A 91 -7.18 0.30 1.22
N LYS A 92 -6.66 -0.82 0.70
CA LYS A 92 -7.47 -1.86 0.04
C LYS A 92 -8.58 -2.34 0.97
N THR A 93 -8.23 -2.64 2.22
CA THR A 93 -9.16 -3.23 3.18
C THR A 93 -10.07 -2.22 3.86
N SER A 94 -9.63 -0.97 4.04
CA SER A 94 -10.41 0.07 4.72
C SER A 94 -11.19 1.02 3.81
N VAL A 95 -10.80 1.11 2.53
CA VAL A 95 -11.43 1.99 1.53
C VAL A 95 -11.99 1.19 0.37
N ILE A 96 -11.14 0.49 -0.39
CA ILE A 96 -11.55 -0.13 -1.66
C ILE A 96 -12.63 -1.21 -1.41
N ILE A 97 -12.34 -2.20 -0.57
CA ILE A 97 -13.29 -3.29 -0.28
C ILE A 97 -14.55 -2.76 0.40
N CYS A 98 -14.42 -1.84 1.36
CA CYS A 98 -15.57 -1.26 2.06
C CYS A 98 -16.51 -0.46 1.16
N ASN A 99 -16.03 0.06 0.03
CA ASN A 99 -16.81 0.83 -0.93
C ASN A 99 -17.01 0.10 -2.26
N SER A 100 -16.71 -1.20 -2.33
CA SER A 100 -16.77 -2.00 -3.57
C SER A 100 -16.01 -1.37 -4.75
N GLY A 101 -14.92 -0.66 -4.47
CA GLY A 101 -14.12 0.06 -5.46
C GLY A 101 -14.82 1.23 -6.16
N SER A 102 -15.98 1.69 -5.67
CA SER A 102 -16.83 2.67 -6.36
C SER A 102 -16.64 4.13 -5.93
N CYS A 103 -15.86 4.39 -4.88
CA CYS A 103 -15.58 5.76 -4.42
C CYS A 103 -14.39 6.40 -5.14
N THR A 104 -14.34 7.73 -5.20
CA THR A 104 -13.29 8.51 -5.86
C THR A 104 -11.88 8.15 -5.40
N LYS A 105 -11.69 7.87 -4.10
CA LYS A 105 -10.39 7.43 -3.56
C LYS A 105 -9.91 6.11 -4.16
N SER A 106 -10.83 5.21 -4.53
CA SER A 106 -10.45 3.93 -5.14
C SER A 106 -9.76 4.13 -6.48
N GLU A 107 -10.03 5.23 -7.18
CA GLU A 107 -9.43 5.51 -8.48
C GLU A 107 -7.95 5.91 -8.41
N VAL A 108 -7.47 6.33 -7.24
CA VAL A 108 -6.08 6.79 -7.05
C VAL A 108 -5.24 5.86 -6.16
N ILE A 109 -5.87 5.01 -5.34
CA ILE A 109 -5.14 4.10 -4.45
C ILE A 109 -4.33 3.07 -5.25
N HIS A 110 -3.03 3.03 -4.99
CA HIS A 110 -2.11 2.09 -5.62
C HIS A 110 -2.44 0.62 -5.29
N PRO A 111 -2.33 -0.30 -6.26
CA PRO A 111 -2.41 -1.72 -6.00
C PRO A 111 -1.24 -2.16 -5.09
N PRO A 112 -1.44 -3.17 -4.23
CA PRO A 112 -0.36 -3.74 -3.42
C PRO A 112 0.74 -4.38 -4.28
N ILE A 113 1.91 -3.76 -4.40
CA ILE A 113 3.03 -4.34 -5.16
C ILE A 113 3.63 -5.55 -4.43
N ASP A 114 3.64 -6.72 -5.06
CA ASP A 114 4.42 -7.88 -4.61
C ASP A 114 4.98 -8.69 -5.79
N ARG A 115 5.74 -9.74 -5.46
CA ARG A 115 6.37 -10.61 -6.45
C ARG A 115 5.37 -11.34 -7.34
N VAL A 116 4.18 -11.71 -6.84
CA VAL A 116 3.17 -12.40 -7.65
C VAL A 116 2.61 -11.44 -8.69
N LEU A 117 2.18 -10.25 -8.25
CA LEU A 117 1.67 -9.21 -9.13
C LEU A 117 2.70 -8.82 -10.20
N LEU A 118 3.94 -8.53 -9.79
CA LEU A 118 4.99 -8.11 -10.72
C LEU A 118 5.37 -9.20 -11.73
N THR A 119 5.39 -10.48 -11.31
CA THR A 119 5.68 -11.60 -12.21
C THR A 119 4.58 -11.74 -13.26
N ASN A 120 3.31 -11.71 -12.84
CA ASN A 120 2.18 -11.89 -13.74
C ASN A 120 2.03 -10.71 -14.72
N ILE A 121 2.29 -9.48 -14.27
CA ILE A 121 2.38 -8.32 -15.16
C ILE A 121 3.48 -8.53 -16.20
N ALA A 122 4.67 -8.97 -15.77
CA ALA A 122 5.79 -9.22 -16.67
C ALA A 122 5.51 -10.29 -17.73
N ASP A 123 4.66 -11.28 -17.40
CA ASP A 123 4.25 -12.35 -18.30
C ASP A 123 3.16 -11.92 -19.30
N LYS A 124 2.37 -10.88 -18.96
CA LYS A 124 1.21 -10.45 -19.76
C LYS A 124 1.43 -9.18 -20.54
N ILE A 125 2.39 -8.34 -20.14
CA ILE A 125 2.61 -7.02 -20.72
C ILE A 125 4.02 -6.94 -21.30
N ASP A 126 4.10 -6.79 -22.62
CA ASP A 126 5.35 -6.67 -23.35
C ASP A 126 6.19 -5.47 -22.89
N GLY A 127 7.50 -5.68 -22.81
CA GLY A 127 8.46 -4.66 -22.36
C GLY A 127 8.63 -4.56 -20.83
N LEU A 128 7.88 -5.36 -20.05
CA LEU A 128 7.98 -5.38 -18.59
C LEU A 128 8.62 -6.66 -18.01
N GLY A 129 9.31 -7.45 -18.85
CA GLY A 129 9.96 -8.71 -18.43
C GLY A 129 10.94 -8.58 -17.25
N HIS A 130 11.56 -7.41 -17.08
CA HIS A 130 12.49 -7.13 -15.98
C HIS A 130 11.82 -7.09 -14.59
N LEU A 131 10.49 -6.91 -14.51
CA LEU A 131 9.75 -6.84 -13.25
C LEU A 131 9.85 -8.14 -12.43
N LYS A 132 10.10 -9.28 -13.06
CA LYS A 132 10.32 -10.58 -12.38
C LYS A 132 11.49 -10.56 -11.40
N GLN A 133 12.47 -9.69 -11.63
CA GLN A 133 13.68 -9.57 -10.82
C GLN A 133 13.54 -8.51 -9.71
N VAL A 134 12.46 -7.73 -9.73
CA VAL A 134 12.26 -6.66 -8.75
C VAL A 134 11.93 -7.27 -7.40
N ASN A 135 12.81 -7.04 -6.43
CA ASN A 135 12.56 -7.41 -5.05
C ASN A 135 11.85 -6.27 -4.31
N TRP A 136 10.52 -6.33 -4.24
CA TRP A 136 9.70 -5.27 -3.66
C TRP A 136 10.07 -4.95 -2.20
N THR A 137 10.59 -5.92 -1.42
CA THR A 137 11.01 -5.66 -0.03
C THR A 137 12.32 -4.87 0.08
N GLN A 138 13.00 -4.61 -1.03
CA GLN A 138 14.28 -3.87 -1.07
C GLN A 138 14.18 -2.55 -1.86
N LEU A 139 12.98 -2.15 -2.29
CA LEU A 139 12.80 -0.89 -3.01
C LEU A 139 13.07 0.31 -2.10
N SER A 140 14.00 1.17 -2.54
CA SER A 140 14.12 2.57 -2.08
C SER A 140 12.95 3.40 -2.61
N GLU A 141 12.78 4.63 -2.10
CA GLU A 141 11.79 5.57 -2.62
C GLU A 141 11.95 5.79 -4.14
N ASP A 142 13.16 6.12 -4.60
CA ASP A 142 13.42 6.39 -6.02
C ASP A 142 13.09 5.19 -6.90
N SER A 143 13.53 3.99 -6.49
CA SER A 143 13.26 2.76 -7.25
C SER A 143 11.78 2.38 -7.25
N TYR A 144 11.05 2.65 -6.16
CA TYR A 144 9.59 2.46 -6.10
C TYR A 144 8.89 3.41 -7.07
N TRP A 145 9.20 4.71 -7.06
CA TRP A 145 8.53 5.67 -7.95
C TRP A 145 8.93 5.49 -9.41
N MET A 146 10.17 5.07 -9.68
CA MET A 146 10.58 4.65 -11.01
C MET A 146 9.78 3.42 -11.49
N LEU A 147 9.50 2.46 -10.60
CA LEU A 147 8.62 1.33 -10.89
C LEU A 147 7.19 1.78 -11.17
N ILE A 148 6.61 2.64 -10.33
CA ILE A 148 5.25 3.18 -10.54
C ILE A 148 5.14 3.92 -11.87
N LYS A 149 6.14 4.74 -12.22
CA LYS A 149 6.19 5.45 -13.51
C LYS A 149 6.17 4.48 -14.69
N GLN A 150 6.95 3.39 -14.62
CA GLN A 150 6.99 2.37 -15.68
C GLN A 150 5.67 1.62 -15.80
N LEU A 151 5.04 1.27 -14.68
CA LEU A 151 3.74 0.60 -14.66
C LEU A 151 2.66 1.51 -15.25
N ARG A 152 2.58 2.78 -14.82
CA ARG A 152 1.64 3.78 -15.36
C ARG A 152 1.80 4.04 -16.86
N ALA A 153 3.02 3.89 -17.40
CA ALA A 153 3.26 4.06 -18.83
C ALA A 153 2.69 2.91 -19.68
N LYS A 154 2.31 1.79 -19.06
CA LYS A 154 1.80 0.57 -19.74
C LYS A 154 0.42 0.15 -19.27
N ILE A 155 -0.02 0.62 -18.10
CA ILE A 155 -1.27 0.23 -17.45
C ILE A 155 -1.98 1.50 -17.02
N ASP A 156 -3.13 1.77 -17.63
CA ASP A 156 -3.98 2.92 -17.32
C ASP A 156 -5.46 2.45 -17.26
N PRO A 157 -6.19 2.72 -16.16
CA PRO A 157 -5.73 3.39 -14.94
C PRO A 157 -4.86 2.49 -14.05
N PHE A 158 -3.84 3.10 -13.41
CA PHE A 158 -3.02 2.42 -12.40
C PHE A 158 -3.66 2.53 -11.00
N ASN A 159 -4.63 1.66 -10.72
CA ASN A 159 -5.32 1.59 -9.42
C ASN A 159 -5.56 0.13 -8.98
N TRP A 160 -6.49 -0.11 -8.04
CA TRP A 160 -6.77 -1.45 -7.51
C TRP A 160 -7.13 -2.49 -8.58
N ARG A 161 -7.66 -2.08 -9.73
CA ARG A 161 -8.05 -2.99 -10.83
C ARG A 161 -6.85 -3.74 -11.42
N VAL A 162 -5.64 -3.21 -11.26
CA VAL A 162 -4.39 -3.88 -11.65
C VAL A 162 -4.18 -5.20 -10.90
N GLU A 163 -4.87 -5.41 -9.77
CA GLU A 163 -4.89 -6.71 -9.10
C GLU A 163 -5.60 -7.82 -9.91
N GLU A 164 -6.14 -7.55 -11.11
CA GLU A 164 -6.52 -8.59 -12.07
C GLU A 164 -5.33 -9.52 -12.43
N PHE A 165 -4.10 -9.02 -12.31
CA PHE A 165 -2.87 -9.79 -12.47
C PHE A 165 -2.44 -10.49 -11.17
N TRP A 166 -3.14 -10.31 -10.06
CA TRP A 166 -2.82 -10.95 -8.78
C TRP A 166 -3.65 -12.22 -8.60
N PHE A 167 -3.11 -13.35 -9.07
CA PHE A 167 -3.68 -14.69 -8.87
C PHE A 167 -3.07 -15.30 -7.60
N PRO A 168 -3.75 -15.28 -6.44
CA PRO A 168 -3.22 -15.77 -5.17
C PRO A 168 -3.06 -17.30 -5.13
#